data_AF-A0A2P1UEE0-F1
#
_entry.id   AF-A0A2P1UEE0-F1
#
_cell.length_a   1.000
_cell.length_b   1.000
_cell.length_c   1.000
_cell.angle_alpha   90.00
_cell.angle_beta   90.00
_cell.angle_gamma   90.00
#
_symmetry.space_group_name_H-M   'P 1'
#
loop_
_entity.id
_entity.type
_entity.pdbx_description
1 polymer ?
#
loop_
_entity_poly.entity_id
_entity_poly.type
_entity_poly.pdbx_seq_one_letter_code
_entity_poly.pdbx_strand_id
1 'polypeptide(L)'
;MSSRAQHLLKINLVVLLLVLALIAGVDRAKLPASLLFYPPATPPSPIAGLLTHSFQLLCCLPPIVCLFSYALLSRKASFRNSRHFLLVSAIITGLFAINEIFRIHIILLYFDIPKFLTISVYALVILIYGLVFWRQIRQTYYQILIIALALLTLAITIDFLPIKNRGFASLSEGIPKLLSAVNLAGYFWDVCFQEIAAKLKFQ
;
A
#
# COMPACT_ATOMS: atom_id res chain seq x y z
N MET A 1 33.56 12.78 0.90
CA MET A 1 32.38 11.99 1.32
C MET A 1 32.01 11.02 0.19
N SER A 2 31.76 9.75 0.47
CA SER A 2 31.39 8.79 -0.60
C SER A 2 30.03 9.16 -1.22
N SER A 3 29.82 8.82 -2.50
CA SER A 3 28.55 9.03 -3.21
C SER A 3 27.33 8.45 -2.46
N ARG A 4 27.52 7.33 -1.74
CA ARG A 4 26.47 6.71 -0.90
C ARG A 4 26.10 7.57 0.31
N ALA A 5 27.10 8.15 1.00
CA ALA A 5 26.86 9.03 2.14
C ALA A 5 26.09 10.29 1.74
N GLN A 6 26.43 10.87 0.58
CA GLN A 6 25.69 12.01 0.02
C GLN A 6 24.23 11.68 -0.30
N HIS A 7 23.96 10.48 -0.84
CA HIS A 7 22.60 10.05 -1.15
C HIS A 7 21.75 9.85 0.12
N LEU A 8 22.30 9.21 1.16
CA LEU A 8 21.62 9.04 2.44
C LEU A 8 21.33 10.38 3.12
N LEU A 9 22.28 11.32 3.06
CA LEU A 9 22.10 12.65 3.62
C LEU A 9 20.99 13.43 2.89
N LYS A 10 20.88 13.29 1.56
CA LYS A 10 19.76 13.85 0.78
C LYS A 10 18.42 13.26 1.20
N ILE A 11 18.33 11.95 1.41
CA ILE A 11 17.09 11.30 1.89
C ILE A 11 16.71 11.85 3.26
N ASN A 12 17.66 11.90 4.20
CA ASN A 12 17.41 12.43 5.54
C ASN A 12 16.97 13.89 5.50
N LEU A 13 17.58 14.71 4.63
CA LEU A 13 17.17 16.10 4.45
C LEU A 13 15.74 16.21 3.91
N VAL A 14 15.36 15.40 2.92
CA VAL A 14 13.99 15.38 2.39
C VAL A 14 13.00 14.96 3.47
N VAL A 15 13.30 13.91 4.23
CA VAL A 15 12.45 13.45 5.34
C VAL A 15 12.32 14.54 6.41
N LEU A 16 13.41 15.20 6.78
CA LEU A 16 13.40 16.31 7.73
C LEU A 16 12.52 17.46 7.22
N LEU A 17 12.65 17.85 5.96
CA LEU A 17 11.82 18.89 5.36
C LEU A 17 10.33 18.51 5.33
N LEU A 18 10.00 17.24 5.07
CA LEU A 18 8.63 16.74 5.15
C LEU A 18 8.08 16.82 6.59
N VAL A 19 8.88 16.42 7.59
CA VAL A 19 8.49 16.53 9.01
C VAL A 19 8.28 17.99 9.39
N LEU A 20 9.18 18.89 9.00
CA LEU A 20 9.03 20.33 9.25
C LEU A 20 7.80 20.92 8.56
N ALA A 21 7.50 20.49 7.33
CA ALA A 21 6.28 20.90 6.62
C ALA A 21 5.02 20.41 7.35
N LEU A 22 5.01 19.18 7.88
CA LEU A 22 3.91 18.66 8.68
C LEU A 22 3.73 19.46 9.98
N ILE A 23 4.82 19.75 10.70
CA ILE A 23 4.79 20.58 11.91
C ILE A 23 4.20 21.96 11.60
N ALA A 24 4.67 22.62 10.52
CA ALA A 24 4.15 23.91 10.10
C ALA A 24 2.67 23.84 9.68
N GLY A 25 2.24 22.74 9.08
CA GLY A 25 0.82 22.51 8.74
C GLY A 25 -0.07 22.38 9.99
N VAL A 26 0.39 21.61 10.98
CA VAL A 26 -0.29 21.43 12.27
C VAL A 26 -0.37 22.74 13.04
N ASP A 27 0.72 23.51 13.07
CA ASP A 27 0.76 24.85 13.68
C ASP A 27 -0.21 25.83 13.00
N ARG A 28 -0.23 25.85 11.66
CA ARG A 28 -1.21 26.67 10.90
C ARG A 28 -2.66 26.27 11.18
N ALA A 29 -2.92 25.00 11.43
CA ALA A 29 -4.23 24.51 11.82
C ALA A 29 -4.57 24.77 13.31
N LYS A 30 -3.66 25.43 14.07
CA LYS A 30 -3.77 25.66 15.52
C LYS A 30 -3.92 24.38 16.32
N LEU A 31 -3.31 23.31 15.83
CA LEU A 31 -3.32 22.00 16.46
C LEU A 31 -2.02 21.78 17.25
N PRO A 32 -2.03 21.03 18.36
CA PRO A 32 -0.81 20.74 19.10
C PRO A 32 0.12 19.82 18.31
N ALA A 33 1.40 20.20 18.15
CA ALA A 33 2.40 19.42 17.43
C ALA A 33 2.63 18.00 18.00
N SER A 34 2.30 17.80 19.29
CA SER A 34 2.31 16.48 19.93
C SER A 34 1.37 15.47 19.26
N LEU A 35 0.36 15.94 18.50
CA LEU A 35 -0.52 15.06 17.72
C LEU A 35 0.22 14.24 16.67
N LEU A 36 1.34 14.73 16.13
CA LEU A 36 2.14 13.99 15.14
C LEU A 36 2.79 12.73 15.74
N PHE A 37 2.99 12.70 17.06
CA PHE A 37 3.54 11.56 17.80
C PHE A 37 2.51 10.95 18.75
N TYR A 38 1.22 11.24 18.56
CA TYR A 38 0.17 10.68 19.37
C TYR A 38 0.12 9.16 19.17
N PRO A 39 0.22 8.35 20.23
CA PRO A 39 0.24 6.91 20.08
C PRO A 39 -1.10 6.41 19.54
N PRO A 40 -1.12 5.33 18.75
CA PRO A 40 -2.37 4.68 18.38
C PRO A 40 -3.10 4.18 19.63
N ALA A 41 -4.42 4.06 19.55
CA ALA A 41 -5.23 3.57 20.65
C ALA A 41 -4.80 2.15 21.07
N THR A 42 -4.60 1.94 22.37
CA THR A 42 -4.29 0.61 22.92
C THR A 42 -5.51 -0.30 22.76
N PRO A 43 -5.39 -1.49 22.16
CA PRO A 43 -6.51 -2.40 22.01
C PRO A 43 -7.01 -2.88 23.38
N PRO A 44 -8.33 -3.05 23.57
CA PRO A 44 -8.91 -3.46 24.86
C PRO A 44 -8.60 -4.92 25.24
N SER A 45 -8.12 -5.73 24.29
CA SER A 45 -7.65 -7.09 24.53
C SER A 45 -6.54 -7.46 23.53
N PRO A 46 -5.68 -8.45 23.84
CA PRO A 46 -4.57 -8.83 22.95
C PRO A 46 -5.00 -9.31 21.56
N ILE A 47 -6.24 -9.78 21.42
CA ILE A 47 -6.79 -10.29 20.16
C ILE A 47 -7.60 -9.24 19.38
N ALA A 48 -7.96 -8.12 20.04
CA ALA A 48 -8.77 -7.08 19.41
C ALA A 48 -8.00 -6.47 18.24
N GLY A 49 -8.59 -6.53 17.04
CA GLY A 49 -7.97 -6.00 15.82
C GLY A 49 -6.83 -6.86 15.26
N LEU A 50 -6.53 -8.04 15.82
CA LEU A 50 -5.42 -8.89 15.38
C LEU A 50 -5.39 -9.08 13.85
N LEU A 51 -6.50 -9.55 13.28
CA LEU A 51 -6.59 -9.80 11.83
C LEU A 51 -6.56 -8.51 10.99
N THR A 52 -7.12 -7.41 11.52
CA THR A 52 -7.06 -6.10 10.87
C THR A 52 -5.62 -5.59 10.80
N HIS A 53 -4.86 -5.73 11.88
CA HIS A 53 -3.45 -5.37 11.92
C HIS A 53 -2.61 -6.30 11.05
N SER A 54 -2.90 -7.61 11.02
CA SER A 54 -2.26 -8.54 10.09
C SER A 54 -2.50 -8.14 8.64
N PHE A 55 -3.72 -7.76 8.28
CA PHE A 55 -4.04 -7.23 6.95
C PHE A 55 -3.23 -5.96 6.63
N GLN A 56 -3.17 -4.99 7.56
CA GLN A 56 -2.37 -3.76 7.38
C GLN A 56 -0.88 -4.06 7.19
N LEU A 57 -0.31 -5.00 7.94
CA LEU A 57 1.08 -5.43 7.78
C LEU A 57 1.32 -6.07 6.41
N LEU A 58 0.39 -6.91 5.93
CA LEU A 58 0.46 -7.48 4.59
C LEU A 58 0.39 -6.41 3.51
N CYS A 59 -0.41 -5.35 3.69
CA CYS A 59 -0.45 -4.21 2.77
C CYS A 59 0.89 -3.47 2.67
N CYS A 60 1.73 -3.50 3.71
CA CYS A 60 3.07 -2.90 3.68
C CYS A 60 4.08 -3.71 2.84
N LEU A 61 3.85 -5.01 2.59
CA LEU A 61 4.82 -5.84 1.89
C LEU A 61 5.03 -5.41 0.43
N PRO A 62 3.99 -5.28 -0.42
CA PRO A 62 4.16 -4.85 -1.81
C PRO A 62 4.96 -3.55 -2.00
N PRO A 63 4.67 -2.43 -1.30
CA PRO A 63 5.43 -1.20 -1.52
C PRO A 63 6.90 -1.34 -1.14
N ILE A 64 7.21 -2.08 -0.07
CA ILE A 64 8.57 -2.30 0.40
C ILE A 64 9.36 -3.15 -0.61
N VAL A 65 8.82 -4.30 -1.02
CA VAL A 65 9.55 -5.21 -1.92
C VAL A 65 9.71 -4.63 -3.32
N CYS A 66 8.69 -3.93 -3.84
CA CYS A 66 8.78 -3.26 -5.13
C CYS A 66 9.78 -2.11 -5.12
N LEU A 67 9.78 -1.27 -4.08
CA LEU A 67 10.71 -0.14 -3.97
C LEU A 67 12.15 -0.63 -3.76
N PHE A 68 12.35 -1.66 -2.95
CA PHE A 68 13.64 -2.31 -2.76
C PHE A 68 14.18 -2.86 -4.08
N SER A 69 13.35 -3.62 -4.81
CA SER A 69 13.72 -4.21 -6.10
C SER A 69 14.00 -3.15 -7.15
N TYR A 70 13.20 -2.08 -7.19
CA TYR A 70 13.48 -0.90 -8.00
C TYR A 70 14.86 -0.32 -7.67
N ALA A 71 15.16 -0.05 -6.40
CA ALA A 71 16.43 0.55 -6.00
C ALA A 71 17.63 -0.35 -6.32
N LEU A 72 17.50 -1.66 -6.16
CA LEU A 72 18.54 -2.64 -6.48
C LEU A 72 18.81 -2.68 -7.99
N LEU A 73 17.75 -2.81 -8.80
CA LEU A 73 17.85 -2.94 -10.26
C LEU A 73 18.18 -1.61 -10.95
N SER A 74 17.84 -0.48 -10.32
CA SER A 74 18.16 0.86 -10.82
C SER A 74 19.66 1.14 -10.93
N ARG A 75 20.54 0.28 -10.45
CA ARG A 75 21.99 0.49 -10.57
C ARG A 75 22.54 -0.06 -11.89
N LYS A 76 21.72 -0.75 -12.70
CA LYS A 76 22.14 -1.39 -13.96
C LYS A 76 21.44 -0.74 -15.17
N ALA A 77 22.21 -0.33 -16.17
CA ALA A 77 21.76 0.52 -17.29
C ALA A 77 20.70 -0.10 -18.23
N SER A 78 20.53 -1.43 -18.22
CA SER A 78 19.71 -2.17 -19.20
C SER A 78 18.20 -2.26 -18.87
N PHE A 79 17.74 -1.71 -17.73
CA PHE A 79 16.43 -2.10 -17.16
C PHE A 79 15.30 -1.08 -17.30
N ARG A 80 15.14 -0.44 -18.46
CA ARG A 80 14.24 0.74 -18.57
C ARG A 80 12.74 0.40 -18.41
N ASN A 81 12.24 -0.73 -18.93
CA ASN A 81 10.80 -1.03 -18.90
C ASN A 81 10.29 -1.63 -17.57
N SER A 82 10.99 -2.60 -16.98
CA SER A 82 10.57 -3.21 -15.70
C SER A 82 10.82 -2.31 -14.49
N ARG A 83 11.74 -1.33 -14.59
CA ARG A 83 12.00 -0.36 -13.52
C ARG A 83 10.79 0.54 -13.25
N HIS A 84 10.16 1.09 -14.28
CA HIS A 84 8.99 1.96 -14.10
C HIS A 84 7.80 1.19 -13.53
N PHE A 85 7.62 -0.06 -13.94
CA PHE A 85 6.62 -0.96 -13.36
C PHE A 85 6.81 -1.09 -11.85
N LEU A 86 8.00 -1.50 -11.38
CA LEU A 86 8.26 -1.67 -9.94
C LEU A 86 8.07 -0.37 -9.13
N LEU A 87 8.51 0.78 -9.66
CA LEU A 87 8.32 2.06 -8.98
C LEU A 87 6.84 2.42 -8.85
N VAL A 88 6.08 2.32 -9.93
CA VAL A 88 4.64 2.67 -9.91
C VAL A 88 3.86 1.68 -9.06
N SER A 89 4.19 0.39 -9.12
CA SER A 89 3.65 -0.64 -8.21
C SER A 89 3.88 -0.28 -6.75
N ALA A 90 5.10 0.17 -6.41
CA ALA A 90 5.42 0.58 -5.05
C ALA A 90 4.60 1.81 -4.59
N ILE A 91 4.41 2.79 -5.47
CA ILE A 91 3.62 4.00 -5.17
C ILE A 91 2.15 3.63 -4.96
N ILE A 92 1.55 2.88 -5.89
CA ILE A 92 0.11 2.56 -5.83
C ILE A 92 -0.22 1.68 -4.63
N THR A 93 0.57 0.62 -4.41
CA THR A 93 0.37 -0.24 -3.24
C THR A 93 0.71 0.46 -1.93
N GLY A 94 1.66 1.40 -1.95
CA GLY A 94 1.98 2.27 -0.81
C GLY A 94 0.82 3.21 -0.46
N LEU A 95 0.21 3.85 -1.45
CA LEU A 95 -0.98 4.70 -1.24
C LEU A 95 -2.17 3.88 -0.70
N PHE A 96 -2.33 2.63 -1.15
CA PHE A 96 -3.32 1.72 -0.60
C PHE A 96 -3.01 1.36 0.87
N ALA A 97 -1.75 1.02 1.20
CA ALA A 97 -1.33 0.72 2.57
C ALA A 97 -1.54 1.92 3.51
N ILE A 98 -1.21 3.13 3.07
CA ILE A 98 -1.45 4.36 3.83
C ILE A 98 -2.96 4.55 4.08
N ASN A 99 -3.82 4.33 3.07
CA ASN A 99 -5.28 4.40 3.26
C ASN A 99 -5.78 3.44 4.33
N GLU A 100 -5.24 2.22 4.37
CA GLU A 100 -5.69 1.21 5.34
C GLU A 100 -5.13 1.42 6.75
N ILE A 101 -3.89 1.91 6.88
CA ILE A 101 -3.25 2.19 8.17
C ILE A 101 -3.87 3.42 8.84
N PHE A 102 -3.96 4.53 8.09
CA PHE A 102 -4.48 5.79 8.61
C PHE A 102 -6.00 5.90 8.49
N ARG A 103 -6.65 4.89 7.90
CA ARG A 103 -8.09 4.86 7.64
C ARG A 103 -8.56 6.15 6.92
N ILE A 104 -7.84 6.59 5.90
CA ILE A 104 -8.13 7.85 5.18
C ILE A 104 -9.58 7.84 4.67
N HIS A 105 -10.05 6.73 4.13
CA HIS A 105 -11.44 6.58 3.69
C HIS A 105 -12.50 6.81 4.79
N ILE A 106 -12.17 6.65 6.07
CA ILE A 106 -13.03 7.02 7.20
C ILE A 106 -12.84 8.48 7.58
N ILE A 107 -11.59 8.97 7.57
CA ILE A 107 -11.29 10.38 7.85
C ILE A 107 -12.07 11.29 6.89
N LEU A 108 -12.10 10.93 5.60
CA LEU A 108 -12.82 11.67 4.57
C LEU A 108 -14.34 11.72 4.81
N LEU A 109 -14.92 10.75 5.51
CA LEU A 109 -16.35 10.82 5.90
C LEU A 109 -16.62 11.97 6.86
N TYR A 110 -15.67 12.35 7.73
CA TYR A 110 -15.81 13.53 8.59
C TYR A 110 -15.76 14.86 7.81
N PHE A 111 -15.34 14.82 6.54
CA PHE A 111 -15.33 15.94 5.61
C PHE A 111 -16.48 15.85 4.58
N ASP A 112 -17.53 15.09 4.88
CA ASP A 112 -18.69 14.85 4.00
C ASP A 112 -18.35 14.21 2.63
N ILE A 113 -17.17 13.60 2.51
CA ILE A 113 -16.76 12.88 1.31
C ILE A 113 -17.21 11.42 1.45
N PRO A 114 -18.15 10.94 0.60
CA PRO A 114 -18.72 9.62 0.76
C PRO A 114 -17.70 8.53 0.48
N LYS A 115 -17.74 7.44 1.26
CA LYS A 115 -16.83 6.27 1.14
C LYS A 115 -16.78 5.71 -0.29
N PHE A 116 -17.92 5.70 -0.98
CA PHE A 116 -18.03 5.27 -2.37
C PHE A 116 -17.15 6.10 -3.34
N LEU A 117 -17.03 7.41 -3.11
CA LEU A 117 -16.18 8.27 -3.96
C LEU A 117 -14.71 7.91 -3.76
N THR A 118 -14.28 7.72 -2.51
CA THR A 118 -12.92 7.29 -2.19
C THR A 118 -12.59 5.96 -2.88
N ILE A 119 -13.48 4.97 -2.75
CA ILE A 119 -13.33 3.66 -3.40
C ILE A 119 -13.25 3.81 -4.93
N SER A 120 -14.11 4.64 -5.52
CA SER A 120 -14.16 4.86 -6.97
C SER A 120 -12.86 5.46 -7.51
N VAL A 121 -12.25 6.41 -6.77
CA VAL A 121 -10.94 6.98 -7.13
C VAL A 121 -9.85 5.91 -7.09
N TYR A 122 -9.77 5.10 -6.03
CA TYR A 122 -8.79 4.02 -5.95
C TYR A 122 -9.01 2.97 -7.05
N ALA A 123 -10.26 2.60 -7.34
CA ALA A 123 -10.60 1.68 -8.41
C ALA A 123 -10.17 2.20 -9.79
N LEU A 124 -10.38 3.49 -10.07
CA LEU A 124 -9.94 4.13 -11.30
C LEU A 124 -8.41 4.14 -11.43
N VAL A 125 -7.70 4.47 -10.36
CA VAL A 125 -6.22 4.44 -10.34
C VAL A 125 -5.70 3.02 -10.61
N ILE A 126 -6.28 2.00 -9.98
CA ILE A 126 -5.92 0.59 -10.20
C ILE A 126 -6.23 0.17 -11.65
N LEU A 127 -7.37 0.59 -12.21
CA LEU A 127 -7.74 0.30 -13.59
C LEU A 127 -6.74 0.92 -14.58
N ILE A 128 -6.42 2.20 -14.42
CA ILE A 128 -5.43 2.90 -15.26
C ILE A 128 -4.08 2.20 -15.16
N TYR A 129 -3.64 1.86 -13.94
CA TYR A 129 -2.41 1.10 -13.73
C TYR A 129 -2.41 -0.24 -14.45
N GLY A 130 -3.50 -1.01 -14.33
CA GLY A 130 -3.67 -2.29 -15.00
C GLY A 130 -3.59 -2.17 -16.52
N LEU A 131 -4.17 -1.11 -17.09
CA LEU A 131 -4.12 -0.83 -18.54
C LEU A 131 -2.72 -0.42 -19.00
N VAL A 132 -2.06 0.49 -18.27
CA VAL A 132 -0.71 0.99 -18.61
C VAL A 132 0.32 -0.14 -18.56
N PHE A 133 0.24 -1.01 -17.57
CA PHE A 133 1.19 -2.11 -17.35
C PHE A 133 0.67 -3.48 -17.77
N TRP A 134 -0.38 -3.53 -18.59
CA TRP A 134 -1.04 -4.78 -18.97
C TRP A 134 -0.09 -5.81 -19.58
N ARG A 135 0.85 -5.35 -20.42
CA ARG A 135 1.83 -6.22 -21.07
C ARG A 135 2.76 -6.90 -20.05
N GLN A 136 3.20 -6.16 -19.03
CA GLN A 136 4.04 -6.67 -17.96
C GLN A 136 3.26 -7.61 -17.05
N ILE A 137 2.05 -7.20 -16.63
CA ILE A 137 1.19 -8.02 -15.78
C ILE A 137 0.92 -9.38 -16.44
N ARG A 138 0.61 -9.41 -17.74
CA ARG A 138 0.38 -10.66 -18.48
C ARG A 138 1.58 -11.63 -18.55
N GLN A 139 2.80 -11.13 -18.35
CA GLN A 139 4.02 -11.96 -18.32
C GLN A 139 4.27 -12.60 -16.94
N THR A 140 3.49 -12.21 -15.93
CA THR A 140 3.56 -12.73 -14.56
C THR A 140 2.43 -13.73 -14.30
N TYR A 141 2.42 -14.38 -13.13
CA TYR A 141 1.30 -15.18 -12.65
C TYR A 141 0.10 -14.31 -12.22
N TYR A 142 -0.47 -13.55 -13.17
CA TYR A 142 -1.50 -12.53 -12.94
C TYR A 142 -2.83 -13.08 -12.41
N GLN A 143 -3.05 -14.39 -12.48
CA GLN A 143 -4.22 -15.04 -11.88
C GLN A 143 -4.32 -14.76 -10.37
N ILE A 144 -3.19 -14.74 -9.66
CA ILE A 144 -3.13 -14.43 -8.22
C ILE A 144 -3.56 -12.98 -7.97
N LEU A 145 -3.14 -12.05 -8.84
CA LEU A 145 -3.55 -10.64 -8.76
C LEU A 145 -5.06 -10.48 -9.00
N ILE A 146 -5.63 -11.21 -9.97
CA ILE A 146 -7.09 -11.19 -10.20
C ILE A 146 -7.85 -11.71 -8.99
N ILE A 147 -7.39 -12.82 -8.39
CA ILE A 147 -7.98 -13.38 -7.16
C ILE A 147 -7.91 -12.36 -6.02
N ALA A 148 -6.76 -11.70 -5.85
CA ALA A 148 -6.60 -10.65 -4.84
C ALA A 148 -7.61 -9.51 -5.03
N LEU A 149 -7.77 -9.01 -6.26
CA LEU A 149 -8.71 -7.93 -6.58
C LEU A 149 -10.17 -8.36 -6.43
N ALA A 150 -10.51 -9.59 -6.81
CA ALA A 150 -11.84 -10.16 -6.65
C ALA A 150 -12.23 -10.27 -5.16
N LEU A 151 -11.32 -10.79 -4.32
CA LEU A 151 -11.52 -10.89 -2.88
C LEU A 151 -11.66 -9.51 -2.20
N LEU A 152 -10.87 -8.52 -2.64
CA LEU A 152 -10.99 -7.15 -2.14
C LEU A 152 -12.35 -6.54 -2.51
N THR A 153 -12.76 -6.73 -3.77
CA THR A 153 -14.06 -6.25 -4.27
C THR A 153 -15.21 -6.90 -3.51
N LEU A 154 -15.10 -8.20 -3.21
CA LEU A 154 -16.06 -8.93 -2.39
C LEU A 154 -16.15 -8.33 -0.97
N ALA A 155 -15.01 -8.10 -0.31
CA ALA A 155 -14.99 -7.47 1.01
C ALA A 155 -15.68 -6.10 1.01
N ILE A 156 -15.34 -5.25 0.03
CA ILE A 156 -15.94 -3.92 -0.12
C ILE A 156 -17.45 -4.03 -0.34
N THR A 157 -17.90 -4.99 -1.15
CA THR A 157 -19.33 -5.18 -1.42
C THR A 157 -20.08 -5.59 -0.15
N ILE A 158 -19.49 -6.49 0.65
CA ILE A 158 -20.06 -6.94 1.93
C ILE A 158 -20.19 -5.78 2.92
N ASP A 159 -19.21 -4.88 2.96
CA ASP A 159 -19.22 -3.69 3.82
C ASP A 159 -20.37 -2.70 3.49
N PHE A 160 -20.89 -2.71 2.25
CA PHE A 160 -22.08 -1.93 1.90
C PHE A 160 -23.42 -2.62 2.23
N LEU A 161 -23.41 -3.92 2.58
CA LEU A 161 -24.64 -4.65 2.87
C LEU A 161 -25.11 -4.40 4.31
N PRO A 162 -26.41 -4.12 4.55
CA PRO A 162 -26.95 -3.91 5.89
C PRO A 162 -27.13 -5.25 6.65
N ILE A 163 -26.02 -5.88 7.03
CA ILE A 163 -26.02 -7.15 7.78
C ILE A 163 -26.22 -6.86 9.27
N LYS A 164 -27.33 -7.36 9.84
CA LYS A 164 -27.70 -7.12 11.26
C LYS A 164 -26.73 -7.75 12.27
N ASN A 165 -26.17 -8.93 11.96
CA ASN A 165 -25.23 -9.61 12.85
C ASN A 165 -23.82 -9.05 12.66
N ARG A 166 -23.38 -8.22 13.62
CA ARG A 166 -22.07 -7.54 13.59
C ARG A 166 -20.88 -8.50 13.54
N GLY A 167 -20.95 -9.63 14.26
CA GLY A 167 -19.86 -10.61 14.27
C GLY A 167 -19.71 -11.29 12.93
N PHE A 168 -20.83 -11.72 12.33
CA PHE A 168 -20.84 -12.29 11.00
C PHE A 168 -20.41 -11.26 9.95
N ALA A 169 -20.95 -10.04 9.98
CA ALA A 169 -20.58 -8.96 9.07
C ALA A 169 -19.06 -8.70 9.08
N SER A 170 -18.46 -8.57 10.26
CA SER A 170 -17.03 -8.32 10.42
C SER A 170 -16.17 -9.46 9.87
N LEU A 171 -16.57 -10.72 10.07
CA LEU A 171 -15.84 -11.87 9.52
C LEU A 171 -16.01 -11.98 8.00
N SER A 172 -17.22 -11.80 7.50
CA SER A 172 -17.54 -11.86 6.07
C SER A 172 -16.83 -10.77 5.28
N GLU A 173 -16.63 -9.58 5.85
CA GLU A 173 -15.79 -8.53 5.25
C GLU A 173 -14.30 -8.83 5.45
N GLY A 174 -13.90 -9.16 6.68
CA GLY A 174 -12.51 -9.24 7.10
C GLY A 174 -11.73 -10.40 6.47
N ILE A 175 -12.34 -11.58 6.33
CA ILE A 175 -11.66 -12.77 5.77
C ILE A 175 -11.28 -12.55 4.30
N PRO A 176 -12.19 -12.15 3.39
CA PRO A 176 -11.80 -11.86 2.01
C PRO A 176 -10.76 -10.74 1.91
N LYS A 177 -10.87 -9.71 2.75
CA LYS A 177 -9.90 -8.61 2.81
C LYS A 177 -8.50 -9.09 3.19
N LEU A 178 -8.40 -9.92 4.21
CA LEU A 178 -7.14 -10.54 4.63
C LEU A 178 -6.53 -11.42 3.53
N LEU A 179 -7.34 -12.31 2.95
CA LEU A 179 -6.89 -13.19 1.86
C LEU A 179 -6.47 -12.41 0.61
N SER A 180 -7.15 -11.30 0.31
CA SER A 180 -6.74 -10.37 -0.75
C SER A 180 -5.31 -9.86 -0.51
N ALA A 181 -5.00 -9.39 0.71
CA ALA A 181 -3.67 -8.90 1.03
C ALA A 181 -2.60 -9.99 0.99
N VAL A 182 -2.91 -11.22 1.42
CA VAL A 182 -1.99 -12.37 1.27
C VAL A 182 -1.64 -12.60 -0.20
N ASN A 183 -2.66 -12.65 -1.07
CA ASN A 183 -2.44 -12.85 -2.51
C ASN A 183 -1.70 -11.67 -3.16
N LEU A 184 -2.02 -10.44 -2.78
CA LEU A 184 -1.36 -9.24 -3.30
C LEU A 184 0.11 -9.18 -2.88
N ALA A 185 0.40 -9.48 -1.61
CA ALA A 185 1.76 -9.57 -1.08
C ALA A 185 2.55 -10.68 -1.79
N GLY A 186 1.96 -11.88 -1.91
CA GLY A 186 2.58 -13.01 -2.62
C GLY A 186 2.86 -12.70 -4.08
N TYR A 187 1.90 -12.08 -4.78
CA TYR A 187 2.06 -11.67 -6.19
C TYR A 187 3.26 -10.72 -6.36
N PHE A 188 3.31 -9.62 -5.62
CA PHE A 188 4.41 -8.66 -5.78
C PHE A 188 5.74 -9.19 -5.27
N TRP A 189 5.74 -10.06 -4.27
CA TRP A 189 6.93 -10.78 -3.83
C TRP A 189 7.52 -11.63 -4.95
N ASP A 190 6.69 -12.48 -5.57
CA ASP A 190 7.10 -13.36 -6.67
C ASP A 190 7.60 -12.57 -7.88
N VAL A 191 6.87 -11.53 -8.30
CA VAL A 191 7.28 -10.67 -9.41
C VAL A 191 8.64 -10.02 -9.15
N CYS A 192 8.84 -9.47 -7.96
CA CYS A 192 10.13 -8.89 -7.57
C CYS A 192 11.25 -9.93 -7.54
N PHE A 193 10.97 -11.12 -7.01
CA PHE A 193 11.92 -12.21 -6.94
C PHE A 193 12.36 -12.66 -8.33
N GLN A 194 11.42 -12.87 -9.26
CA GLN A 194 11.71 -13.27 -10.64
C GLN A 194 12.55 -12.23 -11.38
N GLU A 195 12.22 -10.94 -11.24
CA GLU A 195 12.96 -9.85 -11.87
C GLU A 195 14.41 -9.74 -11.34
N ILE A 196 14.61 -9.93 -10.03
CA ILE A 196 15.95 -9.97 -9.44
C ILE A 196 16.71 -11.22 -9.88
N ALA A 197 16.09 -12.40 -9.80
CA ALA A 197 16.71 -13.68 -10.12
C ALA A 197 17.12 -13.77 -11.59
N ALA A 198 16.27 -13.29 -12.51
CA ALA A 198 16.61 -13.20 -13.93
C ALA A 198 17.91 -12.41 -14.13
N LYS A 199 18.08 -11.29 -13.41
CA LYS A 199 19.30 -10.47 -13.51
C LYS A 199 20.53 -11.05 -12.84
N LEU A 200 20.38 -11.95 -11.88
CA LEU A 200 21.53 -12.66 -11.29
C LEU A 200 22.03 -13.77 -12.21
N LYS A 201 21.14 -14.43 -12.97
CA LYS A 201 21.53 -15.50 -13.92
C LYS A 201 22.23 -14.99 -15.18
N PHE A 202 22.11 -13.70 -15.50
CA PHE A 202 22.79 -13.04 -16.63
C PHE A 202 24.07 -12.27 -16.22
N GLN A 203 24.58 -12.51 -15.01
CA GLN A 203 25.92 -12.07 -14.58
C GLN A 203 26.88 -13.25 -14.56
#